data_AF-A0A933F939-F1
#
_entry.id   AF-A0A933F939-F1
#
_cell.length_a   1.000
_cell.length_b   1.000
_cell.length_c   1.000
_cell.angle_alpha   90.00
_cell.angle_beta   90.00
_cell.angle_gamma   90.00
#
_symmetry.space_group_name_H-M   'P 1'
#
loop_
_entity.id
_entity.type
_entity.pdbx_description
1 polymer ?
#
loop_
_entity_poly.entity_id
_entity_poly.type
_entity_poly.pdbx_seq_one_letter_code
_entity_poly.pdbx_strand_id
1 'polypeptide(L)'
;MTVPRDYFTGDYLKFTRLYSRLEVQEEPPRPGIQEKVVRCIWNDQLFKSRQLRTTEGEKLEILFPGYWNFGSGPDFAKAIIKVEGKTIQGDVELHVYSTDWKIHKHSSNPEYDNVVLHVFMWKGRGTRPPANPPRPSPRLPGAHIFELELKSFLKKGLLELDEQL
;
A
#
# COMPACT_ATOMS: atom_id res chain seq x y z
N MET A 1 19.22 40.89 34.37
CA MET A 1 18.23 40.09 33.62
C MET A 1 19.00 39.15 32.73
N THR A 2 19.10 37.89 33.12
CA THR A 2 19.99 36.90 32.48
C THR A 2 19.18 35.64 32.28
N VAL A 3 19.02 35.21 31.03
CA VAL A 3 18.32 33.97 30.68
C VAL A 3 19.24 32.79 31.00
N PRO A 4 18.83 31.78 31.80
CA PRO A 4 19.70 30.65 32.10
C PRO A 4 19.89 29.76 30.87
N ARG A 5 21.15 29.47 30.55
CA ARG A 5 21.57 28.34 29.72
C ARG A 5 21.28 27.04 30.48
N ASP A 6 20.97 25.99 29.72
CA ASP A 6 20.79 24.58 30.11
C ASP A 6 19.33 24.11 30.19
N TYR A 7 18.76 23.82 29.01
CA TYR A 7 17.49 23.10 28.83
C TYR A 7 17.60 21.98 27.79
N PHE A 8 18.63 21.14 27.89
CA PHE A 8 18.55 19.81 27.28
C PHE A 8 19.00 18.78 28.30
N THR A 9 18.00 18.17 28.95
CA THR A 9 18.17 17.07 29.90
C THR A 9 18.96 15.93 29.24
N GLY A 10 19.77 15.22 30.02
CA GLY A 10 20.63 14.13 29.54
C GLY A 10 19.88 13.02 28.79
N ASP A 11 18.56 12.95 28.94
CA ASP A 11 17.67 12.06 28.22
C ASP A 11 17.57 12.41 26.73
N TYR A 12 17.59 13.70 26.36
CA TYR A 12 17.63 14.14 24.96
C TYR A 12 18.97 13.79 24.28
N LEU A 13 20.07 13.85 25.03
CA LEU A 13 21.39 13.44 24.53
C LEU A 13 21.56 11.91 24.47
N LYS A 14 20.89 11.16 25.35
CA LYS A 14 20.76 9.69 25.22
C LYS A 14 19.89 9.31 24.03
N PHE A 15 18.75 9.97 23.84
CA PHE A 15 17.85 9.79 22.70
C PHE A 15 18.59 10.05 21.38
N THR A 16 19.28 11.19 21.27
CA THR A 16 20.03 11.52 20.05
C THR A 16 21.20 10.57 19.81
N ARG A 17 21.92 10.08 20.85
CA ARG A 17 22.97 9.05 20.68
C ARG A 17 22.45 7.66 20.31
N LEU A 18 21.25 7.28 20.75
CA LEU A 18 20.58 6.05 20.31
C LEU A 18 20.15 6.17 18.85
N TYR A 19 19.59 7.32 18.44
CA TYR A 19 19.14 7.56 17.07
C TYR A 19 20.27 7.82 16.06
N SER A 20 21.41 8.37 16.49
CA SER A 20 22.56 8.62 15.59
C SER A 20 23.49 7.42 15.41
N ARG A 21 23.21 6.27 16.03
CA ARG A 21 23.92 4.99 15.79
C ARG A 21 23.09 3.93 15.08
N LEU A 22 21.84 4.21 14.73
CA LEU A 22 21.03 3.29 13.94
C LEU A 22 21.16 3.64 12.46
N GLU A 23 22.31 3.31 11.87
CA GLU A 23 22.37 2.86 10.48
C GLU A 23 21.84 1.41 10.40
N VAL A 24 20.60 1.21 10.84
CA VAL A 24 19.86 0.00 10.56
C VAL A 24 18.50 0.45 10.03
N GLN A 25 18.27 0.18 8.74
CA GLN A 25 16.95 0.31 8.12
C GLN A 25 16.00 -0.70 8.77
N GLU A 26 15.44 -0.37 9.92
CA GLU A 26 14.26 -1.05 10.45
C GLU A 26 13.07 -0.12 10.17
N GLU A 27 12.22 -0.51 9.21
CA GLU A 27 10.93 0.19 9.03
C GLU A 27 10.17 0.13 10.36
N PRO A 28 9.55 1.24 10.81
CA PRO A 28 8.81 1.26 12.07
C PRO A 28 7.72 0.18 12.11
N PRO A 29 7.32 -0.29 13.31
CA PRO A 29 6.22 -1.24 13.45
C PRO A 29 4.99 -0.72 12.73
N ARG A 30 4.43 -1.57 11.87
CA ARG A 30 3.35 -1.14 10.97
C ARG A 30 2.05 -1.03 11.77
N PRO A 31 1.32 0.09 11.67
CA PRO A 31 0.06 0.25 12.36
C PRO A 31 -0.91 -0.88 11.99
N GLY A 32 -1.77 -1.27 12.93
CA GLY A 32 -2.81 -2.28 12.75
C GLY A 32 -3.94 -1.81 11.82
N ILE A 33 -3.61 -1.47 10.58
CA ILE A 33 -4.55 -0.95 9.59
C ILE A 33 -5.47 -2.09 9.13
N GLN A 34 -6.78 -1.85 9.20
CA GLN A 34 -7.79 -2.76 8.67
C GLN A 34 -7.94 -2.55 7.15
N GLU A 35 -8.24 -3.60 6.39
CA GLU A 35 -8.50 -3.52 4.94
C GLU A 35 -9.58 -2.48 4.59
N LYS A 36 -10.60 -2.33 5.43
CA LYS A 36 -11.64 -1.30 5.26
C LYS A 36 -11.05 0.11 5.12
N VAL A 37 -9.99 0.43 5.84
CA VAL A 37 -9.30 1.73 5.74
C VAL A 37 -8.65 1.88 4.36
N VAL A 38 -8.01 0.83 3.85
CA VAL A 38 -7.42 0.81 2.50
C VAL A 38 -8.50 1.03 1.43
N ARG A 39 -9.67 0.39 1.60
CA ARG A 39 -10.83 0.58 0.72
C ARG A 39 -11.38 2.01 0.77
N CYS A 40 -11.47 2.62 1.96
CA CYS A 40 -11.84 4.04 2.08
C CYS A 40 -10.85 4.97 1.37
N ILE A 41 -9.53 4.76 1.59
CA ILE A 41 -8.47 5.54 0.94
C ILE A 41 -8.60 5.47 -0.58
N TRP A 42 -8.89 4.28 -1.11
CA TRP A 42 -9.17 4.07 -2.53
C TRP A 42 -10.44 4.78 -2.98
N ASN A 43 -11.59 4.53 -2.34
CA ASN A 43 -12.85 5.14 -2.73
C ASN A 43 -12.77 6.67 -2.80
N ASP A 44 -12.18 7.27 -1.77
CA ASP A 44 -12.08 8.73 -1.62
C ASP A 44 -10.85 9.31 -2.36
N GLN A 45 -10.06 8.45 -3.03
CA GLN A 45 -8.84 8.80 -3.77
C GLN A 45 -7.86 9.66 -2.94
N LEU A 46 -7.65 9.29 -1.67
CA LEU A 46 -6.86 10.04 -0.67
C LEU A 46 -5.33 9.89 -0.85
N PHE A 47 -4.85 10.00 -2.09
CA PHE A 47 -3.45 9.87 -2.46
C PHE A 47 -3.11 10.72 -3.69
N LYS A 48 -1.82 10.83 -4.01
CA LYS A 48 -1.35 11.61 -5.17
C LYS A 48 -1.61 10.85 -6.47
N SER A 49 -2.77 11.07 -7.09
CA SER A 49 -3.22 10.37 -8.30
C SER A 49 -2.51 10.79 -9.61
N ARG A 50 -1.81 11.93 -9.65
CA ARG A 50 -1.23 12.48 -10.91
C ARG A 50 0.01 11.76 -11.43
N GLN A 51 0.67 10.94 -10.61
CA GLN A 51 1.95 10.31 -10.95
C GLN A 51 1.98 8.84 -10.53
N LEU A 52 0.83 8.17 -10.54
CA LEU A 52 0.76 6.77 -10.17
C LEU A 52 1.59 5.92 -11.14
N ARG A 53 2.26 4.93 -10.57
CA ARG A 53 2.98 3.90 -11.30
C ARG A 53 2.69 2.54 -10.72
N THR A 54 2.62 1.54 -11.58
CA THR A 54 2.56 0.13 -11.15
C THR A 54 3.87 -0.25 -10.45
N THR A 55 3.89 -1.39 -9.76
CA THR A 55 5.12 -1.94 -9.17
C THR A 55 6.18 -2.27 -10.22
N GLU A 56 5.79 -2.45 -11.48
CA GLU A 56 6.67 -2.64 -12.63
C GLU A 56 7.11 -1.32 -13.28
N GLY A 57 6.62 -0.17 -12.79
CA GLY A 57 7.03 1.17 -13.22
C GLY A 57 6.17 1.79 -14.32
N GLU A 58 5.14 1.08 -14.79
CA GLU A 58 4.23 1.55 -15.83
C GLU A 58 3.38 2.71 -15.33
N LYS A 59 3.17 3.73 -16.16
CA LYS A 59 2.30 4.86 -15.86
C LYS A 59 0.87 4.37 -15.71
N LEU A 60 0.26 4.67 -14.56
CA LEU A 60 -1.13 4.35 -14.22
C LEU A 60 -1.93 5.64 -14.06
N GLU A 61 -3.14 5.67 -14.60
CA GLU A 61 -4.14 6.70 -14.32
C GLU A 61 -5.46 6.02 -13.93
N ILE A 62 -6.11 6.51 -12.87
CA ILE A 62 -7.43 6.03 -12.44
C ILE A 62 -8.46 6.97 -13.05
N LEU A 63 -9.22 6.49 -14.04
CA LEU A 63 -10.29 7.28 -14.68
C LEU A 63 -11.60 7.15 -13.90
N PHE A 64 -11.87 5.95 -13.38
CA PHE A 64 -12.98 5.66 -12.47
C PHE A 64 -12.53 4.57 -11.48
N PRO A 65 -12.61 4.78 -10.15
CA PRO A 65 -12.13 3.81 -9.17
C PRO A 65 -12.97 2.52 -9.08
N GLY A 66 -14.14 2.49 -9.72
CA GLY A 66 -15.10 1.39 -9.65
C GLY A 66 -16.24 1.68 -8.66
N TYR A 67 -17.26 0.83 -8.70
CA TYR A 67 -18.35 0.82 -7.73
C TYR A 67 -17.94 -0.02 -6.52
N TRP A 68 -17.97 0.56 -5.32
CA TRP A 68 -17.67 -0.18 -4.10
C TRP A 68 -18.64 -1.34 -3.91
N ASN A 69 -18.10 -2.55 -3.83
CA ASN A 69 -18.81 -3.77 -3.52
C ASN A 69 -18.70 -4.08 -2.01
N PHE A 70 -19.85 -4.29 -1.37
CA PHE A 70 -19.93 -4.70 0.04
C PHE A 70 -20.28 -6.18 0.21
N GLY A 71 -20.43 -6.91 -0.91
CA GLY A 71 -20.74 -8.34 -0.95
C GLY A 71 -19.51 -9.21 -1.16
N SER A 72 -19.72 -10.40 -1.72
CA SER A 72 -18.63 -11.29 -2.18
C SER A 72 -17.99 -10.79 -3.47
N GLY A 73 -16.79 -11.29 -3.77
CA GLY A 73 -16.02 -10.91 -4.95
C GLY A 73 -15.12 -9.70 -4.71
N PRO A 74 -14.69 -9.00 -5.77
CA PRO A 74 -13.70 -7.94 -5.68
C PRO A 74 -14.26 -6.71 -4.98
N ASP A 75 -13.38 -5.96 -4.31
CA ASP A 75 -13.75 -4.78 -3.53
C ASP A 75 -14.41 -3.66 -4.34
N PHE A 76 -13.98 -3.45 -5.59
CA PHE A 76 -14.59 -2.47 -6.49
C PHE A 76 -14.83 -3.07 -7.87
N ALA A 77 -16.07 -2.96 -8.35
CA ALA A 77 -16.48 -3.49 -9.64
C ALA A 77 -16.43 -2.43 -10.75
N LYS A 78 -16.10 -2.84 -11.98
CA LYS A 78 -16.16 -1.99 -13.20
C LYS A 78 -15.34 -0.69 -13.09
N ALA A 79 -14.19 -0.75 -12.45
CA ALA A 79 -13.21 0.32 -12.53
C ALA A 79 -12.74 0.55 -13.97
N ILE A 80 -12.30 1.77 -14.25
CA ILE A 80 -11.70 2.16 -15.52
C ILE A 80 -10.33 2.77 -15.21
N ILE A 81 -9.29 2.09 -15.66
CA ILE A 81 -7.90 2.51 -15.50
C ILE A 81 -7.28 2.76 -16.87
N LYS A 82 -6.18 3.50 -16.89
CA LYS A 82 -5.36 3.70 -18.08
C LYS A 82 -3.91 3.38 -17.75
N VAL A 83 -3.34 2.40 -18.45
CA VAL A 83 -1.96 1.96 -18.26
C VAL A 83 -1.19 2.17 -19.55
N GLU A 84 -0.07 2.90 -19.50
CA GLU A 84 0.76 3.22 -20.68
C GLU A 84 -0.07 3.71 -21.89
N GLY A 85 -1.07 4.55 -21.61
CA GLY A 85 -1.94 5.11 -22.65
C GLY A 85 -3.16 4.26 -23.02
N LYS A 86 -3.23 2.98 -22.62
CA LYS A 86 -4.32 2.06 -22.94
C LYS A 86 -5.38 2.05 -21.85
N THR A 87 -6.64 2.30 -22.22
CA THR A 87 -7.78 2.21 -21.30
C THR A 87 -8.21 0.77 -21.12
N ILE A 88 -8.39 0.36 -19.88
CA ILE A 88 -8.76 -1.00 -19.46
C ILE A 88 -9.92 -0.88 -18.47
N GLN A 89 -10.95 -1.71 -18.66
CA GLN A 89 -12.06 -1.85 -17.73
C GLN A 89 -11.97 -3.21 -17.04
N GLY A 90 -12.23 -3.24 -15.74
CA GLY A 90 -12.26 -4.46 -14.94
C GLY A 90 -12.46 -4.13 -13.47
N ASP A 91 -12.19 -5.10 -12.61
CA ASP A 91 -12.40 -4.96 -11.17
C ASP A 91 -11.10 -4.64 -10.44
N VAL A 92 -11.21 -4.11 -9.22
CA VAL A 92 -10.10 -3.77 -8.35
C VAL A 92 -10.24 -4.50 -7.03
N GLU A 93 -9.16 -5.12 -6.60
CA GLU A 93 -9.09 -5.80 -5.30
C GLU A 93 -8.07 -5.12 -4.40
N LEU A 94 -8.41 -4.95 -3.12
CA LEU A 94 -7.55 -4.25 -2.17
C LEU A 94 -7.16 -5.10 -0.96
N HIS A 95 -5.89 -5.03 -0.59
CA HIS A 95 -5.38 -5.68 0.61
C HIS A 95 -4.48 -4.76 1.41
N VAL A 96 -4.25 -5.10 2.68
CA VAL A 96 -3.18 -4.47 3.45
C VAL A 96 -1.83 -4.91 2.89
N TYR A 97 -1.67 -6.21 2.60
CA TYR A 97 -0.43 -6.77 2.10
C TYR A 97 -0.59 -7.41 0.73
N SER A 98 0.42 -7.26 -0.14
CA SER A 98 0.38 -7.90 -1.47
C SER A 98 0.26 -9.43 -1.40
N THR A 99 0.77 -10.04 -0.32
CA THR A 99 0.73 -11.49 -0.09
C THR A 99 -0.69 -12.02 0.14
N ASP A 100 -1.63 -11.15 0.52
CA ASP A 100 -2.97 -11.55 0.94
C ASP A 100 -3.80 -12.06 -0.25
N TRP A 101 -3.51 -11.57 -1.47
CA TRP A 101 -4.02 -12.14 -2.71
C TRP A 101 -3.86 -13.67 -2.80
N LYS A 102 -2.66 -14.17 -2.48
CA LYS A 102 -2.38 -15.62 -2.50
C LYS A 102 -3.00 -16.34 -1.30
N ILE A 103 -3.00 -15.71 -0.13
CA ILE A 103 -3.57 -16.29 1.10
C ILE A 103 -5.08 -16.52 0.93
N HIS A 104 -5.76 -15.57 0.29
CA HIS A 104 -7.20 -15.65 0.01
C HIS A 104 -7.54 -16.57 -1.18
N LYS A 105 -6.51 -17.06 -1.90
CA LYS A 105 -6.65 -17.96 -3.07
C LYS A 105 -7.49 -17.36 -4.20
N HIS A 106 -7.44 -16.04 -4.38
CA HIS A 106 -8.21 -15.32 -5.39
C HIS A 106 -7.93 -15.83 -6.81
N SER A 107 -6.70 -16.24 -7.09
CA SER A 107 -6.31 -16.85 -8.38
C SER A 107 -7.05 -18.15 -8.74
N SER A 108 -7.77 -18.76 -7.80
CA SER A 108 -8.54 -19.98 -8.01
C SER A 108 -10.04 -19.76 -7.80
N ASN A 109 -10.47 -18.51 -7.63
CA ASN A 109 -11.86 -18.13 -7.49
C ASN A 109 -12.32 -17.35 -8.74
N PRO A 110 -13.23 -17.90 -9.56
CA PRO A 110 -13.72 -17.23 -10.77
C PRO A 110 -14.35 -15.84 -10.55
N GLU A 111 -14.80 -15.52 -9.33
CA GLU A 111 -15.30 -14.19 -9.00
C GLU A 111 -14.24 -13.08 -9.20
N TYR A 112 -12.96 -13.45 -9.24
CA TYR A 112 -11.81 -12.53 -9.36
C TYR A 112 -11.18 -12.51 -10.76
N ASP A 113 -11.71 -13.25 -11.74
CA ASP A 113 -11.16 -13.34 -13.10
C ASP A 113 -11.17 -11.99 -13.84
N ASN A 114 -12.07 -11.09 -13.44
CA ASN A 114 -12.20 -9.75 -14.02
C ASN A 114 -11.32 -8.70 -13.33
N VAL A 115 -10.56 -9.06 -12.30
CA VAL A 115 -9.67 -8.12 -11.60
C VAL A 115 -8.53 -7.72 -12.54
N VAL A 116 -8.39 -6.41 -12.77
CA VAL A 116 -7.33 -5.83 -13.62
C VAL A 116 -6.28 -5.08 -12.80
N LEU A 117 -6.60 -4.72 -11.56
CA LEU A 117 -5.70 -4.01 -10.67
C LEU A 117 -5.81 -4.55 -9.25
N HIS A 118 -4.67 -4.96 -8.69
CA HIS A 118 -4.52 -5.29 -7.29
C HIS A 118 -3.80 -4.15 -6.57
N VAL A 119 -4.46 -3.57 -5.58
CA VAL A 119 -3.94 -2.42 -4.81
C VAL A 119 -3.62 -2.88 -3.40
N PHE A 120 -2.45 -2.51 -2.88
CA PHE A 120 -2.08 -2.87 -1.52
C PHE A 120 -1.29 -1.78 -0.81
N MET A 121 -1.28 -1.82 0.52
CA MET A 121 -0.53 -0.84 1.31
C MET A 121 0.96 -1.19 1.39
N TRP A 122 1.31 -2.45 1.67
CA TRP A 122 2.69 -2.91 1.80
C TRP A 122 2.97 -4.21 1.04
N LYS A 123 4.19 -4.36 0.49
CA LYS A 123 4.58 -5.61 -0.22
C LYS A 123 4.57 -6.88 0.63
N GLY A 124 4.85 -6.80 1.92
CA GLY A 124 4.86 -7.98 2.81
C GLY A 124 4.56 -7.57 4.24
N ARG A 125 4.55 -8.49 5.20
CA ARG A 125 4.15 -8.24 6.61
C ARG A 125 5.27 -7.75 7.55
N GLY A 126 6.47 -7.48 7.02
CA GLY A 126 7.57 -6.89 7.82
C GLY A 126 8.38 -7.92 8.61
N THR A 127 8.18 -9.22 8.34
CA THR A 127 9.14 -10.23 8.79
C THR A 127 10.40 -10.14 7.94
N ARG A 128 11.55 -10.40 8.58
CA ARG A 128 12.89 -10.53 7.95
C ARG A 128 12.74 -11.14 6.56
N PRO A 129 13.39 -10.59 5.51
CA PRO A 129 13.36 -11.20 4.19
C PRO A 129 13.69 -12.69 4.35
N PRO A 130 12.83 -13.61 3.88
CA PRO A 130 13.16 -15.02 3.96
C PRO A 130 14.52 -15.20 3.29
N ALA A 131 15.39 -16.05 3.87
CA ALA A 131 16.76 -16.28 3.36
C ALA A 131 16.77 -16.63 1.87
N ASN A 132 15.64 -17.15 1.37
CA ASN A 132 15.28 -17.18 -0.03
C ASN A 132 14.08 -16.25 -0.27
N PRO A 133 14.24 -15.11 -0.96
CA PRO A 133 13.09 -14.32 -1.36
C PRO A 133 12.15 -15.21 -2.18
N PRO A 134 10.83 -15.19 -1.92
CA PRO A 134 9.89 -15.89 -2.79
C PRO A 134 10.15 -15.38 -4.22
N ARG A 135 10.25 -16.29 -5.19
CA ARG A 135 10.30 -15.89 -6.59
C ARG A 135 9.16 -14.91 -6.85
N PRO A 136 9.38 -13.90 -7.70
CA PRO A 136 8.28 -13.09 -8.22
C PRO A 136 7.12 -14.02 -8.55
N SER A 137 5.93 -13.68 -8.07
CA SER A 137 4.72 -14.48 -8.29
C SER A 137 4.70 -14.88 -9.77
N PRO A 138 4.68 -16.19 -10.09
CA PRO A 138 4.66 -16.60 -11.49
C PRO A 138 3.45 -15.95 -12.16
N ARG A 139 3.68 -15.40 -13.36
CA ARG A 139 2.62 -14.81 -14.19
C ARG A 139 1.50 -15.85 -14.32
N LEU A 140 0.32 -15.55 -13.81
CA LEU A 140 -0.85 -16.39 -14.03
C LEU A 140 -1.20 -16.31 -15.53
N PRO A 141 -1.48 -17.43 -16.20
CA PRO A 141 -1.96 -17.39 -17.58
C PRO A 141 -3.42 -16.91 -17.58
N GLY A 142 -3.66 -15.75 -18.20
CA GLY A 142 -4.97 -15.08 -18.23
C GLY A 142 -4.87 -13.70 -17.57
N ALA A 143 -5.15 -12.65 -18.35
CA ALA A 143 -5.16 -11.22 -18.01
C ALA A 143 -4.06 -10.72 -17.03
N HIS A 144 -3.17 -9.86 -17.53
CA HIS A 144 -2.16 -9.21 -16.70
C HIS A 144 -2.81 -8.34 -15.62
N ILE A 145 -2.78 -8.77 -14.36
CA ILE A 145 -3.22 -7.97 -13.21
C ILE A 145 -2.10 -6.98 -12.87
N PHE A 146 -2.39 -5.68 -12.93
CA PHE A 146 -1.45 -4.65 -12.52
C PHE A 146 -1.41 -4.55 -11.00
N GLU A 147 -0.27 -4.17 -10.43
CA GLU A 147 -0.11 -3.99 -8.99
C GLU A 147 0.23 -2.54 -8.63
N LEU A 148 -0.40 -2.01 -7.59
CA LEU A 148 -0.15 -0.66 -7.07
C LEU A 148 0.11 -0.68 -5.56
N GLU A 149 1.28 -0.21 -5.15
CA GLU A 149 1.62 0.01 -3.73
C GLU A 149 1.23 1.44 -3.30
N LEU A 150 0.13 1.57 -2.53
CA LEU A 150 -0.47 2.86 -2.18
C LEU A 150 0.40 3.72 -1.26
N LYS A 151 1.15 3.12 -0.32
CA LYS A 151 1.92 3.88 0.69
C LYS A 151 2.86 4.91 0.05
N SER A 152 3.39 4.60 -1.13
CA SER A 152 4.30 5.44 -1.91
C SER A 152 3.65 6.74 -2.41
N PHE A 153 2.32 6.82 -2.41
CA PHE A 153 1.55 7.94 -2.94
C PHE A 153 0.70 8.66 -1.88
N LEU A 154 0.70 8.19 -0.62
CA LEU A 154 -0.01 8.85 0.47
C LEU A 154 0.58 10.24 0.79
N LYS A 155 -0.26 11.16 1.23
CA LYS A 155 0.20 12.44 1.79
C LYS A 155 0.81 12.16 3.18
N LYS A 156 1.91 12.84 3.54
CA LYS A 156 2.61 12.61 4.83
C LYS A 156 1.68 12.56 6.05
N GLY A 157 0.69 13.46 6.14
CA GLY A 157 -0.25 13.48 7.27
C GLY A 157 -1.24 12.31 7.35
N LEU A 158 -1.40 11.49 6.31
CA LEU A 158 -2.25 10.29 6.37
C LEU A 158 -1.52 9.09 6.98
N LEU A 159 -0.17 9.09 6.92
CA LEU A 159 0.68 8.06 7.53
C LEU A 159 0.85 8.25 9.05
N GLU A 160 0.57 9.46 9.54
CA GLU A 160 0.73 9.88 10.94
C GLU A 160 -0.55 9.70 11.78
N LEU A 161 -1.60 9.08 11.23
CA LEU A 161 -2.90 8.89 11.91
C LEU A 161 -2.90 7.86 13.06
N ASP A 162 -1.74 7.43 13.56
CA ASP A 162 -1.61 6.37 14.57
C ASP A 162 -1.63 6.87 16.03
N GLU A 163 -1.98 8.13 16.29
CA GLU A 163 -2.12 8.63 17.69
C GLU A 163 -3.54 9.01 18.11
N GLN A 164 -4.57 8.89 17.24
CA GLN A 164 -5.94 9.33 17.59
C GLN A 164 -7.10 8.46 17.07
N LEU A 165 -6.89 7.16 16.80
CA LEU A 165 -8.00 6.21 16.60
C LEU A 165 -7.96 5.07 17.62
#